data_AF-A0A511T055-F1
#
_entry.id   AF-A0A511T055-F1
#
_cell.length_a   1.000
_cell.length_b   1.000
_cell.length_c   1.000
_cell.angle_alpha   90.00
_cell.angle_beta   90.00
_cell.angle_gamma   90.00
#
_symmetry.space_group_name_H-M   'P 1'
#
loop_
_entity.id
_entity.type
_entity.pdbx_description
1 polymer ?
#
loop_
_entity_poly.entity_id
_entity_poly.type
_entity_poly.pdbx_seq_one_letter_code
_entity_poly.pdbx_strand_id
1 'polypeptide(L)' 'MLELNRLHLSALLMLTEADLEQARSALDGSDEARLRYAAALARAVAARSVMEELLLVDSRHQVLA' A
#
# COMPACT_ATOMS: atom_id res chain seq x y z
N MET A 1 -2.98 -17.34 11.64
CA MET A 1 -2.72 -16.95 10.23
C MET A 1 -3.26 -15.56 9.90
N LEU A 2 -4.52 -15.25 10.24
CA LEU A 2 -5.15 -13.98 9.86
C LEU A 2 -4.50 -12.72 10.47
N GLU A 3 -4.09 -12.76 11.74
CA GLU A 3 -3.34 -11.66 12.38
C GLU A 3 -1.96 -11.42 11.76
N LEU A 4 -1.27 -12.49 11.36
CA LEU A 4 0.02 -12.37 10.69
C LEU A 4 -0.13 -11.69 9.33
N ASN A 5 -1.19 -12.01 8.58
CA ASN A 5 -1.52 -11.34 7.32
C ASN A 5 -1.86 -9.86 7.53
N ARG A 6 -2.59 -9.51 8.59
CA ARG A 6 -2.87 -8.12 8.97
C ARG A 6 -1.60 -7.33 9.28
N LEU A 7 -0.69 -7.91 10.07
CA LEU A 7 0.58 -7.28 10.43
C LEU A 7 1.48 -7.09 9.19
N HIS A 8 1.54 -8.11 8.32
CA HIS A 8 2.30 -8.02 7.08
C HIS A 8 1.77 -6.90 6.18
N LEU A 9 0.44 -6.78 6.11
CA LEU A 9 -0.22 -5.79 5.28
C LEU A 9 -0.10 -4.37 5.84
N SER A 10 -0.16 -4.20 7.17
CA SER A 10 0.11 -2.91 7.79
C SER A 10 1.55 -2.46 7.55
N ALA A 11 2.52 -3.39 7.65
CA ALA A 11 3.91 -3.10 7.32
C ALA A 11 4.07 -2.72 5.84
N LEU A 12 3.40 -3.43 4.93
CA LEU A 12 3.44 -3.15 3.51
C LEU A 12 2.87 -1.76 3.18
N LEU A 13 1.76 -1.38 3.81
CA LEU A 13 1.19 -0.03 3.68
C LEU A 13 2.17 1.05 4.15
N MET A 14 2.71 0.91 5.37
CA MET A 14 3.67 1.87 5.92
C MET A 14 4.90 2.04 5.02
N LEU A 15 5.44 0.94 4.48
CA LEU A 15 6.58 0.97 3.57
C LEU A 15 6.21 1.68 2.26
N THR A 16 5.06 1.37 1.65
CA THR A 16 4.66 2.02 0.41
C THR A 16 4.35 3.51 0.56
N GLU A 17 3.87 3.93 1.73
CA GLU A 17 3.67 5.35 2.06
C GLU A 17 5.00 6.07 2.23
N ALA A 18 5.95 5.48 2.96
CA ALA A 18 7.29 6.03 3.11
C ALA A 18 8.02 6.15 1.75
N ASP A 19 7.93 5.12 0.91
CA ASP A 19 8.49 5.13 -0.45
C ASP A 19 7.86 6.25 -1.30
N LEU A 20 6.56 6.46 -1.19
CA LEU A 20 5.85 7.51 -1.91
C LEU A 20 6.29 8.90 -1.44
N GLU A 21 6.42 9.11 -0.13
CA GLU A 21 6.89 10.37 0.44
C GLU A 21 8.33 10.67 0.00
N GLN A 22 9.20 9.66 0.05
CA GLN A 22 10.57 9.78 -0.43
C GLN A 22 10.60 10.12 -1.92
N ALA A 23 9.86 9.39 -2.76
CA ALA A 23 9.82 9.64 -4.20
C ALA A 23 9.25 11.04 -4.52
N ARG A 24 8.30 11.52 -3.72
CA ARG A 24 7.74 12.87 -3.85
C ARG A 24 8.76 13.94 -3.49
N SER A 25 9.52 13.76 -2.42
CA SER A 25 10.58 14.69 -2.00
C SER A 25 11.74 14.74 -3.00
N ALA A 26 11.96 13.66 -3.75
CA ALA A 26 13.00 13.52 -4.76
C ALA A 26 12.59 14.04 -6.14
N LEU A 27 11.40 14.64 -6.29
CA LEU A 27 10.98 15.27 -7.55
C LEU A 27 11.87 16.47 -7.87
N ASP A 28 12.74 16.30 -8.85
CA ASP A 28 13.66 17.32 -9.36
C ASP A 28 13.26 17.86 -10.75
N GLY A 29 12.10 17.43 -11.25
CA GLY A 29 11.59 17.79 -12.57
C GLY A 29 12.08 16.91 -13.72
N SER A 30 12.98 15.96 -13.48
CA SER A 30 13.40 14.97 -14.47
C SER A 30 12.30 13.96 -14.79
N ASP A 31 12.35 13.38 -15.99
CA ASP A 31 11.48 12.26 -16.37
C ASP A 31 11.70 11.04 -15.47
N GLU A 32 12.95 10.79 -15.09
CA GLU A 32 13.28 9.67 -14.20
C GLU A 32 12.63 9.85 -12.82
N ALA A 33 12.72 11.03 -12.21
CA ALA A 33 12.05 11.30 -10.94
C ALA A 33 10.52 11.19 -11.06
N ARG A 34 9.93 11.67 -12.16
CA ARG A 34 8.49 11.49 -12.44
C ARG A 34 8.10 10.01 -12.53
N LEU A 35 8.88 9.19 -13.24
CA LEU A 35 8.61 7.76 -13.39
C LEU A 35 8.75 7.02 -12.06
N ARG A 36 9.77 7.34 -11.25
CA ARG A 36 9.96 6.77 -9.91
C ARG A 36 8.79 7.13 -8.99
N TYR A 37 8.34 8.39 -9.01
CA TYR A 37 7.16 8.82 -8.25
C TYR A 37 5.89 8.10 -8.70
N ALA A 38 5.65 7.99 -10.02
CA ALA A 38 4.49 7.28 -10.55
C ALA A 38 4.48 5.79 -10.15
N ALA A 39 5.65 5.13 -10.17
CA ALA A 39 5.78 3.75 -9.72
C ALA A 39 5.51 3.58 -8.22
N ALA A 40 6.03 4.50 -7.38
CA ALA A 40 5.75 4.50 -5.94
C ALA A 40 4.26 4.70 -5.66
N LEU A 41 3.62 5.64 -6.37
CA LEU A 41 2.18 5.90 -6.26
C LEU A 41 1.35 4.68 -6.65
N ALA A 42 1.68 4.01 -7.75
CA ALA A 42 0.99 2.80 -8.18
C ALA A 42 1.07 1.68 -7.13
N ARG A 43 2.23 1.50 -6.48
CA ARG A 43 2.40 0.52 -5.40
C ARG A 43 1.57 0.87 -4.17
N ALA A 44 1.55 2.14 -3.75
CA ALA A 44 0.76 2.59 -2.61
C ALA A 44 -0.75 2.39 -2.85
N VAL A 45 -1.22 2.66 -4.07
CA VAL A 45 -2.61 2.40 -4.47
C VAL A 45 -2.92 0.91 -4.40
N ALA A 46 -2.07 0.06 -4.99
CA ALA A 46 -2.27 -1.39 -4.97
C ALA A 46 -2.31 -1.95 -3.54
N ALA A 47 -1.38 -1.53 -2.67
CA ALA A 47 -1.34 -1.93 -1.27
C ALA A 47 -2.64 -1.56 -0.53
N ARG A 48 -3.15 -0.34 -0.75
CA ARG A 48 -4.43 0.10 -0.19
C ARG A 48 -5.60 -0.73 -0.69
N SER A 49 -5.68 -1.01 -1.99
CA SER A 49 -6.76 -1.84 -2.55
C SER A 49 -6.77 -3.24 -1.95
N VAL A 50 -5.60 -3.88 -1.81
CA VAL A 50 -5.47 -5.20 -1.16
C VAL A 50 -5.92 -5.16 0.31
N MET A 51 -5.62 -4.08 1.04
CA MET A 51 -6.11 -3.88 2.41
C MET A 51 -7.62 -3.73 2.49
N GLU A 52 -8.21 -2.90 1.64
CA GLU A 52 -9.65 -2.70 1.59
C GLU A 52 -10.38 -4.01 1.28
N GLU A 53 -9.89 -4.80 0.32
CA GLU A 53 -10.43 -6.12 0.00
C GLU A 53 -10.31 -7.12 1.16
N LEU A 54 -9.15 -7.20 1.80
CA LEU A 54 -8.93 -8.14 2.91
C LEU A 54 -9.78 -7.79 4.14
N LEU A 55 -9.96 -6.50 4.44
CA LEU A 55 -10.86 -6.07 5.51
C LEU A 55 -12.32 -6.45 5.18
N LEU A 56 -12.79 -6.25 3.95
CA LEU A 56 -14.14 -6.64 3.53
C LEU A 56 -14.37 -8.15 3.56
N VAL A 57 -13.34 -8.95 3.27
CA VAL A 57 -13.39 -10.41 3.36
C VAL A 57 -13.48 -10.85 4.83
N ASP A 58 -12.74 -10.21 5.73
CA ASP A 58 -12.78 -10.55 7.15
C ASP A 58 -14.13 -10.19 7.80
N SER A 59 -14.69 -9.01 7.48
CA SER A 59 -16.02 -8.61 7.95
C SER A 59 -17.11 -9.62 7.56
N ARG A 60 -17.00 -10.22 6.37
CA ARG A 60 -17.95 -11.24 5.90
C ARG A 60 -17.77 -12.59 6.58
N HIS A 61 -16.53 -12.99 6.89
CA HIS A 61 -16.28 -14.24 7.61
C HIS A 61 -16.71 -14.17 9.08
N GLN A 62 -16.60 -13.02 9.75
CA GLN A 62 -17.07 -12.86 11.13
C GLN A 62 -18.59 -12.87 11.28
N VAL A 63 -19.35 -12.51 10.23
CA VAL A 63 -20.82 -12.52 10.24
C VAL A 63 -21.40 -13.92 9.97
N LEU A 64 -20.60 -14.83 9.39
CA LEU A 64 -21.01 -16.17 8.99
C LEU A 64 -20.48 -17.29 9.91
N ALA A 65 -19.75 -16.93 10.97
CA ALA A 65 -19.22 -17.83 11.99
C ALA A 65 -19.97 -17.63 13.32
#